data_AF-A0A3R7PAE6-F1
#
_entry.id   AF-A0A3R7PAE6-F1
#
_cell.length_a   1.000
_cell.length_b   1.000
_cell.length_c   1.000
_cell.angle_alpha   90.00
_cell.angle_beta   90.00
_cell.angle_gamma   90.00
#
_symmetry.space_group_name_H-M   'P 1'
#
loop_
_entity.id
_entity.type
_entity.pdbx_description
1 polymer ?
#
loop_
_entity_poly.entity_id
_entity_poly.type
_entity_poly.pdbx_seq_one_letter_code
_entity_poly.pdbx_strand_id
1 'polypeptide(L)'
;MGVFRSRGEMLLFADADGATTFSDLDKVEASLKNICADEKTLMRGVRDTQCGFKLLTRRSARILFNSLHVERWAFDVEMLYLAQVLGIPIAEVAVEWQEIEGTKMTPVLSWIEMGLDLVIIWLRYTLGAWRIRVIWPSAITLLVKVY
;
A
#
# COMPACT_ATOMS: atom_id res chain seq x y z
N MET A 1 10.73 -10.26 -5.13
CA MET A 1 10.04 -8.96 -5.18
C MET A 1 10.87 -7.90 -5.91
N GLY A 2 10.31 -7.24 -6.94
CA GLY A 2 10.95 -6.14 -7.68
C GLY A 2 11.31 -4.93 -6.82
N VAL A 3 10.63 -4.78 -5.68
CA VAL A 3 10.88 -3.76 -4.63
C VAL A 3 12.34 -3.66 -4.22
N PHE A 4 13.05 -4.79 -4.08
CA PHE A 4 14.44 -4.79 -3.63
C PHE A 4 15.47 -4.48 -4.72
N ARG A 5 15.05 -4.47 -6.00
CA ARG A 5 15.92 -4.15 -7.14
C ARG A 5 15.76 -2.71 -7.64
N SER A 6 14.78 -1.96 -7.13
CA SER A 6 14.54 -0.58 -7.54
C SER A 6 15.69 0.35 -7.14
N ARG A 7 15.98 1.32 -8.02
CA ARG A 7 17.01 2.35 -7.82
C ARG A 7 16.44 3.77 -7.66
N GLY A 8 15.12 3.95 -7.68
CA GLY A 8 14.46 5.23 -7.39
C GLY A 8 14.38 5.54 -5.89
N GLU A 9 14.30 6.82 -5.53
CA GLU A 9 14.05 7.24 -4.13
C GLU A 9 12.62 6.88 -3.69
N MET A 10 11.71 6.80 -4.65
CA MET A 10 10.33 6.38 -4.47
C MET A 10 10.05 5.09 -5.24
N LEU A 11 9.06 4.35 -4.77
CA LEU A 11 8.56 3.12 -5.34
C LEU A 11 7.09 3.32 -5.71
N LEU A 12 6.79 3.20 -7.00
CA LEU A 12 5.43 3.25 -7.50
C LEU A 12 4.95 1.83 -7.78
N PHE A 13 3.82 1.47 -7.17
CA PHE A 13 2.98 0.37 -7.59
C PHE A 13 1.89 0.93 -8.47
N ALA A 14 1.74 0.34 -9.65
CA ALA A 14 0.68 0.62 -10.59
C ALA A 14 0.30 -0.71 -11.25
N ASP A 15 -1.00 -0.95 -11.45
CA ASP A 15 -1.46 -2.06 -12.25
C ASP A 15 -0.86 -1.99 -13.65
N ALA A 16 -0.53 -3.15 -14.22
CA ALA A 16 0.11 -3.25 -15.53
C ALA A 16 -0.88 -2.97 -16.70
N ASP A 17 -2.11 -2.56 -16.39
CA ASP A 17 -3.17 -2.26 -17.35
C ASP A 17 -2.98 -0.89 -18.03
N GLY A 18 -2.06 -0.05 -17.53
CA GLY A 18 -1.76 1.25 -18.13
C GLY A 18 -2.83 2.31 -17.87
N ALA A 19 -3.72 2.08 -16.90
CA ALA A 19 -4.83 2.96 -16.55
C ALA A 19 -4.40 4.28 -15.86
N THR A 20 -3.10 4.48 -15.59
CA THR A 20 -2.58 5.75 -15.04
C THR A 20 -2.08 6.71 -16.12
N THR A 21 -2.60 7.93 -16.12
CA THR A 21 -1.94 9.06 -16.79
C THR A 21 -0.81 9.63 -15.92
N PHE A 22 0.39 9.79 -16.49
CA PHE A 22 1.59 10.26 -15.78
C PHE A 22 1.47 11.70 -15.23
N SER A 23 0.49 12.49 -15.68
CA SER A 23 0.26 13.87 -15.23
C SER A 23 -0.14 13.98 -13.75
N ASP A 24 -0.70 12.92 -13.17
CA ASP A 24 -1.09 12.91 -11.76
C ASP A 24 0.04 12.48 -10.82
N LEU A 25 1.17 12.01 -11.38
CA LEU A 25 2.34 11.65 -10.58
C LEU A 25 2.89 12.86 -9.81
N ASP A 26 2.89 14.03 -10.45
CA ASP A 26 3.35 15.27 -9.84
C ASP A 26 2.51 15.67 -8.62
N LYS A 27 1.18 15.48 -8.69
CA LYS A 27 0.25 15.74 -7.58
C LYS A 27 0.51 14.79 -6.41
N VAL A 28 0.73 13.52 -6.73
CA VAL A 28 1.02 12.47 -5.75
C VAL A 28 2.39 12.71 -5.09
N GLU A 29 3.41 13.07 -5.87
CA GLU A 29 4.74 13.41 -5.34
C GLU A 29 4.70 14.66 -4.46
N ALA A 30 3.97 15.71 -4.88
CA ALA A 30 3.78 16.92 -4.08
C ALA A 30 3.10 16.60 -2.74
N SER A 31 2.07 15.75 -2.77
CA SER A 31 1.40 15.28 -1.55
C SER A 31 2.35 14.49 -0.65
N LEU A 32 3.19 13.63 -1.23
CA LEU A 32 4.21 12.89 -0.48
C LEU A 32 5.22 13.84 0.19
N LYS A 33 5.66 14.90 -0.49
CA LYS A 33 6.54 15.92 0.09
C LYS A 33 5.87 16.67 1.26
N ASN A 34 4.58 16.98 1.14
CA ASN A 34 3.82 17.63 2.21
C ASN A 34 3.68 16.74 3.44
N ILE A 35 3.45 15.43 3.26
CA ILE A 35 3.34 14.47 4.37
C ILE A 35 4.70 14.22 5.02
N CYS A 36 5.78 14.16 4.22
CA CYS A 36 7.14 14.08 4.77
C CYS A 36 7.49 15.31 5.63
N ALA A 37 6.91 16.49 5.32
CA ALA A 37 7.11 17.71 6.08
C ALA A 37 6.21 17.79 7.34
N ASP A 38 5.07 17.09 7.34
CA ASP A 38 4.12 17.05 8.43
C ASP A 38 4.02 15.64 9.03
N GLU A 39 4.89 15.35 10.00
CA GLU A 39 4.91 14.11 10.78
C GLU A 39 3.58 13.83 11.51
N LYS A 40 2.67 14.81 11.56
CA LYS A 40 1.39 14.76 12.26
C LYS A 40 0.22 14.23 11.44
N THR A 41 0.43 13.90 10.16
CA THR A 41 -0.60 13.22 9.34
C THR A 41 -0.70 11.74 9.73
N LEU A 42 -1.26 11.50 10.91
CA LEU A 42 -1.69 10.17 11.36
C LEU A 42 -3.14 9.96 10.90
N MET A 43 -3.36 8.88 10.15
CA MET A 43 -4.58 8.56 9.43
C MET A 43 -5.91 8.73 10.20
N ARG A 44 -6.94 9.18 9.47
CA ARG A 44 -8.33 8.77 9.67
C ARG A 44 -8.84 8.08 8.39
N GLY A 45 -8.76 6.75 8.35
CA GLY A 45 -9.49 5.87 7.41
C GLY A 45 -9.06 5.93 5.94
N VAL A 46 -8.41 4.87 5.44
CA VAL A 46 -8.27 4.64 4.00
C VAL A 46 -9.60 4.12 3.46
N ARG A 47 -10.15 4.78 2.43
CA ARG A 47 -11.40 4.36 1.79
C ARG A 47 -11.20 3.15 0.89
N ASP A 48 -10.12 3.14 0.11
CA ASP A 48 -9.77 2.03 -0.77
C ASP A 48 -8.50 1.32 -0.28
N THR A 49 -8.69 0.11 0.24
CA THR A 49 -7.58 -0.72 0.74
C THR A 49 -6.93 -1.57 -0.34
N GLN A 50 -7.56 -1.68 -1.52
CA GLN A 50 -7.19 -2.59 -2.61
C GLN A 50 -6.87 -1.85 -3.91
N CYS A 51 -6.56 -0.56 -3.84
CA CYS A 51 -6.23 0.21 -5.03
C CYS A 51 -4.96 -0.32 -5.73
N GLY A 52 -4.95 -0.42 -7.05
CA GLY A 52 -3.77 -0.84 -7.82
C GLY A 52 -2.62 0.17 -7.81
N PHE A 53 -2.86 1.38 -7.30
CA PHE A 53 -1.91 2.49 -7.38
C PHE A 53 -1.45 2.99 -6.00
N LYS A 54 -0.18 2.76 -5.67
CA LYS A 54 0.40 3.12 -4.38
C LYS A 54 1.80 3.69 -4.56
N LEU A 55 2.09 4.81 -3.91
CA LEU A 55 3.43 5.41 -3.92
C LEU A 55 4.06 5.32 -2.54
N LEU A 56 5.28 4.79 -2.47
CA LEU A 56 6.02 4.59 -1.24
C LEU A 56 7.39 5.23 -1.33
N THR A 57 7.89 5.80 -0.24
CA THR A 57 9.35 6.04 -0.18
C THR A 57 10.07 4.69 -0.18
N ARG A 58 11.29 4.64 -0.73
CA ARG A 58 12.11 3.43 -0.67
C ARG A 58 12.26 2.90 0.76
N ARG A 59 12.37 3.79 1.74
CA ARG A 59 12.52 3.42 3.15
C ARG A 59 11.25 2.75 3.69
N SER A 60 10.07 3.33 3.41
CA SER A 60 8.76 2.73 3.74
C SER A 60 8.63 1.35 3.11
N ALA A 61 8.91 1.25 1.81
CA ALA A 61 8.81 0.00 1.08
C ALA A 61 9.74 -1.06 1.68
N ARG A 62 11.00 -0.75 1.99
CA ARG A 62 11.90 -1.75 2.60
C ARG A 62 11.42 -2.23 3.97
N ILE A 63 10.85 -1.35 4.80
CA ILE A 63 10.35 -1.74 6.12
C ILE A 63 9.09 -2.60 6.00
N LEU A 64 8.13 -2.16 5.18
CA LEU A 64 6.87 -2.87 4.95
C LEU A 64 7.11 -4.23 4.30
N PHE A 65 7.85 -4.27 3.19
CA PHE A 65 8.13 -5.51 2.46
C PHE A 65 9.06 -6.49 3.19
N ASN A 66 9.85 -6.03 4.17
CA ASN A 66 10.57 -6.95 5.06
C ASN A 66 9.68 -7.53 6.17
N SER A 67 8.53 -6.92 6.44
CA SER A 67 7.60 -7.32 7.50
C SER A 67 6.32 -7.96 6.96
N LEU A 68 6.09 -7.88 5.64
CA LEU A 68 4.98 -8.53 4.94
C LEU A 68 5.15 -10.05 4.98
N HIS A 69 4.05 -10.75 5.27
CA HIS A 69 3.97 -12.21 5.24
C HIS A 69 3.12 -12.73 4.08
N VAL A 70 2.29 -11.86 3.50
CA VAL A 70 1.38 -12.16 2.39
C VAL A 70 1.92 -11.55 1.11
N GLU A 71 2.08 -12.39 0.09
CA GLU A 71 2.56 -11.99 -1.24
C GLU A 71 1.47 -12.09 -2.34
N ARG A 72 0.22 -12.42 -1.96
CA ARG A 72 -0.92 -12.67 -2.87
C ARG A 72 -1.92 -11.51 -2.81
N TRP A 73 -3.17 -11.74 -3.25
CA TRP A 73 -4.26 -10.76 -3.34
C TRP A 73 -4.47 -9.87 -2.11
N ALA A 74 -4.18 -10.37 -0.90
CA ALA A 74 -4.38 -9.61 0.33
C ALA A 74 -3.14 -8.83 0.82
N PHE A 75 -2.05 -8.76 0.04
CA PHE A 75 -0.83 -8.06 0.45
C PHE A 75 -1.08 -6.57 0.75
N ASP A 76 -1.99 -5.94 0.00
CA ASP A 76 -2.33 -4.53 0.17
C ASP A 76 -2.94 -4.24 1.54
N VAL A 77 -3.80 -5.15 2.00
CA VAL A 77 -4.46 -5.06 3.31
C VAL A 77 -3.43 -5.22 4.44
N GLU A 78 -2.56 -6.24 4.33
CA GLU A 78 -1.50 -6.44 5.32
C GLU A 78 -0.53 -5.24 5.32
N MET A 79 -0.19 -4.70 4.16
CA MET A 79 0.71 -3.56 4.04
C MET A 79 0.13 -2.32 4.72
N LEU A 80 -1.16 -2.01 4.52
CA LEU A 80 -1.83 -0.90 5.18
C LEU A 80 -1.92 -1.11 6.70
N TYR A 81 -2.20 -2.33 7.14
CA TYR A 81 -2.20 -2.69 8.55
C TYR A 81 -0.82 -2.49 9.19
N LEU A 82 0.24 -3.01 8.56
CA LEU A 82 1.61 -2.82 9.01
C LEU A 82 2.00 -1.34 9.06
N ALA A 83 1.61 -0.57 8.05
CA ALA A 83 1.90 0.86 8.01
C ALA A 83 1.22 1.61 9.17
N GLN A 84 -0.02 1.25 9.51
CA GLN A 84 -0.72 1.79 10.68
C GLN A 84 -0.03 1.40 12.00
N VAL A 85 0.31 0.12 12.16
CA VAL A 85 0.96 -0.39 13.40
C VAL A 85 2.35 0.21 13.59
N LEU A 86 3.10 0.40 12.50
CA LEU A 86 4.43 0.99 12.52
C LEU A 86 4.42 2.53 12.61
N GLY A 87 3.24 3.15 12.64
CA GLY A 87 3.10 4.60 12.70
C GLY A 87 3.66 5.30 11.46
N ILE A 88 3.58 4.66 10.30
CA ILE A 88 3.99 5.24 9.01
C ILE A 88 2.88 6.21 8.58
N PRO A 89 3.16 7.53 8.42
CA PRO A 89 2.24 8.46 7.80
C PRO A 89 1.68 7.94 6.48
N ILE A 90 0.34 7.94 6.40
CA ILE A 90 -0.36 7.58 5.18
C ILE A 90 -1.33 8.68 4.78
N ALA A 91 -1.30 9.03 3.50
CA ALA A 91 -2.32 9.88 2.91
C ALA A 91 -3.01 9.21 1.74
N GLU A 92 -4.29 9.56 1.62
CA GLU A 92 -5.12 9.23 0.49
C GLU A 92 -5.19 10.45 -0.43
N VAL A 93 -4.84 10.27 -1.71
CA VAL A 93 -4.91 11.35 -2.70
C VAL A 93 -5.87 10.95 -3.82
N ALA A 94 -6.89 11.78 -4.00
CA ALA A 94 -7.80 11.67 -5.12
C ALA A 94 -7.11 12.18 -6.40
N VAL A 95 -7.04 11.34 -7.42
CA VAL A 95 -6.43 11.65 -8.72
C VAL A 95 -7.19 10.87 -9.77
N GLU A 96 -7.45 11.49 -10.91
CA GLU A 96 -8.31 10.90 -11.93
C GLU A 96 -7.72 9.55 -12.38
N TRP A 97 -8.47 8.46 -12.18
CA TRP A 97 -8.14 7.15 -12.73
C TRP A 97 -9.12 6.82 -13.84
N GLN A 98 -8.62 6.66 -15.06
CA GLN A 98 -9.42 6.07 -16.13
C GLN A 98 -9.22 4.57 -16.09
N GLU A 99 -10.16 3.86 -15.45
CA GLU A 99 -10.17 2.41 -15.52
C GLU A 99 -10.41 2.00 -16.98
N ILE A 100 -9.41 1.38 -17.59
CA ILE A 100 -9.55 0.77 -18.91
C ILE A 100 -10.35 -0.51 -18.69
N GLU A 101 -11.53 -0.61 -19.31
CA GLU A 101 -12.38 -1.81 -19.25
C GLU A 101 -11.68 -3.00 -19.92
N GLY A 102 -10.84 -3.69 -19.16
CA GLY A 102 -10.29 -5.00 -19.47
C GLY A 102 -10.85 -5.98 -18.47
N THR A 103 -11.61 -6.96 -18.95
CA THR A 103 -12.38 -7.95 -18.17
C THR A 103 -11.65 -8.45 -16.91
N LYS A 104 -11.91 -7.83 -15.75
CA LYS A 104 -11.55 -8.38 -14.43
C LYS A 104 -12.54 -9.51 -14.10
N MET A 105 -12.50 -10.60 -14.85
CA MET A 105 -13.19 -11.83 -14.43
C MET A 105 -12.42 -12.39 -13.23
N THR A 106 -12.85 -12.06 -12.01
CA THR A 106 -12.43 -12.80 -10.84
C THR A 106 -13.42 -13.94 -10.64
N PRO A 107 -13.02 -15.22 -10.83
CA PRO A 107 -13.87 -16.35 -10.50
C PRO A 107 -14.35 -16.24 -9.04
N VAL A 108 -15.57 -16.69 -8.74
CA VAL A 108 -16.14 -16.71 -7.37
C VAL A 108 -15.21 -17.37 -6.34
N LEU A 109 -14.39 -18.33 -6.79
CA LEU A 109 -13.36 -18.97 -5.97
C LEU A 109 -12.31 -17.97 -5.45
N SER A 110 -11.96 -16.94 -6.22
CA SER A 110 -11.00 -15.89 -5.84
C SER A 110 -11.50 -15.05 -4.66
N TRP A 111 -12.81 -14.84 -4.56
CA TRP A 111 -13.43 -14.11 -3.46
C TRP A 111 -13.34 -14.91 -2.15
N ILE A 112 -13.48 -16.24 -2.25
CA ILE A 112 -13.33 -17.16 -1.11
C ILE A 112 -11.86 -17.22 -0.68
N GLU A 113 -10.93 -17.34 -1.63
CA GLU A 113 -9.48 -17.29 -1.34
C GLU A 113 -9.10 -16.00 -0.62
N MET A 114 -9.59 -14.84 -1.10
CA MET A 114 -9.37 -13.56 -0.44
C MET A 114 -9.95 -13.52 0.98
N GLY A 115 -11.18 -14.03 1.16
CA GLY A 115 -11.80 -14.11 2.49
C GLY A 115 -11.00 -14.98 3.46
N LEU A 116 -10.49 -16.12 3.00
CA LEU A 116 -9.64 -17.00 3.81
C LEU A 116 -8.29 -16.34 4.13
N ASP A 117 -7.67 -15.65 3.17
CA ASP A 117 -6.44 -14.90 3.39
C ASP A 117 -6.63 -13.85 4.49
N LEU A 118 -7.74 -13.10 4.48
CA LEU A 118 -8.07 -12.14 5.54
C LEU A 118 -8.24 -12.80 6.91
N VAL A 119 -8.93 -13.94 6.98
CA VAL A 119 -9.09 -14.69 8.23
C VAL A 119 -7.75 -15.21 8.74
N ILE A 120 -6.87 -15.70 7.86
CA ILE A 120 -5.53 -16.17 8.21
C ILE A 120 -4.67 -15.01 8.73
N ILE A 121 -4.70 -13.86 8.05
CA ILE A 121 -4.00 -12.63 8.49
C ILE A 121 -4.46 -12.27 9.89
N TRP A 122 -5.77 -12.15 10.08
CA TRP A 122 -6.36 -11.79 11.37
C TRP A 122 -5.96 -12.79 12.46
N LEU A 123 -6.10 -14.09 12.21
CA LEU A 123 -5.79 -15.14 13.19
C LEU A 123 -4.30 -15.15 13.56
N ARG A 124 -3.38 -14.98 12.58
CA ARG A 124 -1.94 -15.02 12.83
C ARG A 124 -1.42 -13.79 13.58
N TYR A 125 -1.98 -12.61 13.32
CA TYR A 125 -1.69 -11.42 14.12
C TYR A 125 -2.32 -11.51 15.51
N THR A 126 -3.56 -12.00 15.63
CA THR A 126 -4.26 -12.15 16.92
C THR A 126 -3.58 -13.15 17.83
N LEU A 127 -3.10 -14.27 17.28
CA LEU A 127 -2.36 -15.30 18.03
C LEU A 127 -0.88 -14.95 18.26
N GLY A 128 -0.39 -13.81 17.75
CA GLY A 128 1.01 -13.40 17.87
C GLY A 128 2.00 -14.29 17.10
N ALA A 129 1.51 -15.14 16.20
CA ALA A 129 2.34 -16.04 15.39
C ALA A 129 3.21 -15.24 14.40
N TRP A 130 2.71 -14.09 13.95
CA TRP A 130 3.47 -13.13 13.15
C TRP A 130 4.03 -12.02 14.03
N ARG A 131 5.35 -11.83 13.96
CA ARG A 131 6.06 -10.80 14.71
C ARG A 131 6.30 -9.60 13.82
N ILE A 132 5.76 -8.46 14.24
CA ILE A 132 6.01 -7.17 13.61
C ILE A 132 7.35 -6.65 14.15
N ARG A 133 8.33 -6.43 13.27
CA ARG A 133 9.55 -5.71 13.65
C ARG A 133 9.23 -4.23 13.76
N VAL A 134 9.00 -3.78 14.99
CA VAL A 134 8.76 -2.36 15.27
C VAL A 134 10.06 -1.59 15.05
N ILE A 135 10.12 -0.88 13.93
CA ILE A 135 11.18 0.07 13.60
C ILE A 135 10.50 1.42 13.54
N TRP A 136 10.67 2.24 14.59
CA TRP A 136 10.13 3.59 14.65
C TRP A 136 10.89 4.50 13.68
N PRO A 137 10.24 4.97 12.60
CA PRO A 137 10.89 5.86 11.67
C PRO A 137 10.64 7.31 12.04
N SER A 138 11.68 8.13 11.98
CA SER A 138 11.60 9.58 12.21
C SER A 138 11.00 10.39 11.05
N ALA A 139 10.70 9.77 9.91
CA ALA A 139 9.87 10.28 8.81
C ALA A 139 9.81 9.23 7.69
N ILE A 140 8.64 8.60 7.49
CA ILE A 140 8.40 7.58 6.46
C ILE A 140 6.98 7.77 5.92
N THR A 141 6.83 7.79 4.59
CA THR A 141 5.54 8.14 3.96
C THR A 141 5.06 7.03 3.02
N LEU A 142 3.78 6.69 3.13
CA LEU A 142 3.03 5.82 2.22
C LEU A 142 1.85 6.64 1.67
N LEU A 143 1.60 6.57 0.37
CA LEU A 143 0.49 7.27 -0.27
C LEU A 143 -0.34 6.27 -1.07
N VAL A 144 -1.65 6.31 -0.82
CA VAL A 144 -2.67 5.46 -1.45
C VAL A 144 -3.51 6.33 -2.38
N LYS A 145 -3.62 5.97 -3.66
CA LYS A 145 -4.51 6.67 -4.60
C LYS A 145 -5.92 6.13 -4.48
N VAL A 146 -6.89 7.03 -4.52
CA VAL A 146 -8.32 6.69 -4.62
C VAL A 146 -8.93 7.41 -5.82
N TYR A 147 -9.82 6.67 -6.49
CA TYR A 147 -10.44 6.88 -7.81
C TYR A 147 -10.67 8.33 -8.28
#